data_AF-A0A3D5M4V3-F1
#
_entry.id   AF-A0A3D5M4V3-F1
#
_cell.length_a   1.000
_cell.length_b   1.000
_cell.length_c   1.000
_cell.angle_alpha   90.00
_cell.angle_beta   90.00
_cell.angle_gamma   90.00
#
_symmetry.space_group_name_H-M   'P 1'
#
loop_
_entity.id
_entity.type
_entity.pdbx_description
1 polymer ?
#
loop_
_entity_poly.entity_id
_entity_poly.type
_entity_poly.pdbx_seq_one_letter_code
_entity_poly.pdbx_strand_id
1 'polypeptide(L)'
;LWSAQQGRDRGKGFCRIWNIREISRSNDGSVSDFRDQFYPRVKTEGWQRAVSTYAGTADIDEFYRLFEEFLGPPLKQQLDLLKTLKDGSR
;
A
#
# COMPACT_ATOMS: atom_id res chain seq x y z
N LEU A 1 17.32 -12.73 19.68
CA LEU A 1 16.13 -13.58 19.45
C LEU A 1 14.97 -12.67 19.04
N TRP A 2 14.91 -12.37 17.74
CA TRP A 2 13.91 -11.48 17.15
C TRP A 2 12.60 -12.26 16.99
N SER A 3 11.70 -12.14 17.97
CA SER A 3 10.47 -12.93 18.02
C SER A 3 9.57 -12.65 16.82
N ALA A 4 9.26 -13.70 16.06
CA ALA A 4 8.42 -13.72 14.86
C ALA A 4 7.03 -13.04 15.00
N GLN A 5 6.60 -12.76 16.23
CA GLN A 5 5.38 -12.02 16.53
C GLN A 5 5.46 -10.53 16.09
N GLN A 6 6.62 -9.88 16.25
CA GLN A 6 6.82 -8.48 15.85
C GLN A 6 6.91 -8.28 14.33
N GLY A 7 7.18 -9.35 13.57
CA GLY A 7 7.11 -9.35 12.11
C GLY A 7 5.67 -9.44 11.58
N ARG A 8 4.76 -10.11 12.31
CA ARG A 8 3.34 -10.23 11.93
C ARG A 8 2.54 -8.95 12.20
N ASP A 9 2.75 -8.28 13.33
CA ASP A 9 2.08 -7.00 13.61
C ASP A 9 2.61 -5.86 12.73
N ARG A 10 3.93 -5.82 12.48
CA ARG A 10 4.48 -4.94 11.46
C ARG A 10 3.97 -5.31 10.08
N GLY A 11 3.85 -6.58 9.73
CA GLY A 11 3.28 -7.00 8.44
C GLY A 11 1.86 -6.51 8.20
N LYS A 12 0.99 -6.54 9.22
CA LYS A 12 -0.38 -6.01 9.09
C LYS A 12 -0.44 -4.48 9.08
N GLY A 13 0.37 -3.81 9.90
CA GLY A 13 0.48 -2.34 9.88
C GLY A 13 1.09 -1.83 8.57
N PHE A 14 2.13 -2.52 8.08
CA PHE A 14 2.80 -2.29 6.81
C PHE A 14 1.82 -2.43 5.64
N CYS A 15 1.07 -3.54 5.56
CA CYS A 15 0.05 -3.71 4.52
C CYS A 15 -1.05 -2.64 4.57
N ARG A 16 -1.42 -2.18 5.77
CA ARG A 16 -2.47 -1.16 5.93
C ARG A 16 -1.98 0.22 5.50
N ILE A 17 -0.80 0.63 5.96
CA ILE A 17 -0.14 1.90 5.59
C ILE A 17 0.22 1.93 4.09
N TRP A 18 0.60 0.78 3.54
CA TRP A 18 0.82 0.59 2.12
C TRP A 18 -0.43 0.83 1.27
N ASN A 19 -1.54 0.17 1.61
CA ASN A 19 -2.81 0.38 0.89
C ASN A 19 -3.23 1.86 0.91
N ILE A 20 -3.07 2.53 2.06
CA ILE A 20 -3.44 3.95 2.20
C ILE A 20 -2.67 4.82 1.21
N ARG A 21 -1.35 4.62 1.11
CA ARG A 21 -0.50 5.36 0.17
C ARG A 21 -0.94 5.15 -1.27
N GLU A 22 -1.08 3.90 -1.69
CA GLU A 22 -1.39 3.58 -3.09
C GLU A 22 -2.80 4.02 -3.48
N ILE A 23 -3.80 3.83 -2.59
CA ILE A 23 -5.16 4.31 -2.83
C ILE A 23 -5.17 5.84 -2.89
N SER A 24 -4.48 6.54 -1.98
CA SER A 24 -4.43 8.02 -1.99
C SER A 24 -3.78 8.61 -3.25
N ARG A 25 -2.91 7.85 -3.93
CA ARG A 25 -2.24 8.24 -5.17
C ARG A 25 -3.00 7.78 -6.42
N SER A 26 -3.97 6.87 -6.26
CA SER A 26 -4.86 6.46 -7.34
C SER A 26 -5.78 7.60 -7.76
N ASN A 27 -6.24 7.58 -9.01
CA ASN A 27 -6.89 8.70 -9.66
C ASN A 27 -8.18 9.18 -8.94
N ASP A 28 -8.83 8.29 -8.18
CA ASP A 28 -10.12 8.54 -7.54
C ASP A 28 -10.10 8.39 -6.00
N GLY A 29 -9.02 7.84 -5.42
CA GLY A 29 -8.92 7.57 -3.98
C GLY A 29 -9.81 6.41 -3.52
N SER A 30 -10.24 5.53 -4.43
CA SER A 30 -11.27 4.52 -4.16
C SER A 30 -10.70 3.19 -3.67
N VAL A 31 -11.19 2.75 -2.50
CA VAL A 31 -10.81 1.44 -1.93
C VAL A 31 -11.34 0.28 -2.80
N SER A 32 -12.52 0.43 -3.41
CA SER A 32 -13.10 -0.61 -4.28
C SER A 32 -12.31 -0.78 -5.57
N ASP A 33 -11.87 0.33 -6.17
CA ASP A 33 -11.14 0.30 -7.43
C ASP A 33 -9.75 -0.28 -7.21
N PHE A 34 -9.10 0.08 -6.10
CA PHE A 34 -7.88 -0.59 -5.67
C PHE A 34 -8.08 -2.10 -5.52
N ARG A 35 -9.13 -2.52 -4.80
CA ARG A 35 -9.41 -3.95 -4.61
C ARG A 35 -9.60 -4.68 -5.95
N ASP A 36 -10.37 -4.08 -6.84
CA ASP A 36 -10.80 -4.70 -8.10
C ASP A 36 -9.71 -4.63 -9.18
N GLN A 37 -8.72 -3.73 -9.06
CA GLN A 37 -7.61 -3.62 -10.00
C GLN A 37 -6.32 -4.27 -9.50
N PHE A 38 -5.98 -4.13 -8.21
CA PHE A 38 -4.70 -4.60 -7.67
C PHE A 38 -4.70 -6.10 -7.35
N TYR A 39 -5.67 -6.60 -6.58
CA TYR A 39 -5.65 -8.01 -6.14
C TYR A 39 -5.73 -9.02 -7.29
N PRO A 40 -6.46 -8.76 -8.40
CA PRO A 40 -6.39 -9.63 -9.56
C PRO A 40 -4.99 -9.68 -10.19
N ARG A 41 -4.27 -8.55 -10.24
CA ARG A 41 -2.88 -8.51 -10.74
C ARG A 41 -1.93 -9.33 -9.87
N VAL A 42 -2.10 -9.28 -8.54
CA VAL A 42 -1.27 -10.12 -7.64
C VAL A 42 -1.43 -11.60 -7.96
N LYS A 43 -2.65 -12.06 -8.27
CA LYS A 43 -2.91 -13.46 -8.64
C LYS A 43 -2.29 -13.84 -9.98
N THR A 44 -2.30 -12.94 -10.95
CA THR A 44 -1.86 -13.22 -12.33
C THR A 44 -0.37 -13.00 -12.54
N GLU A 45 0.19 -11.93 -11.95
CA GLU A 45 1.54 -11.42 -12.23
C GLU A 45 2.52 -11.66 -11.07
N GLY A 46 2.01 -12.06 -9.90
CA GLY A 46 2.76 -12.15 -8.66
C GLY A 46 2.91 -10.79 -7.97
N TRP A 47 3.21 -10.84 -6.66
CA TRP A 47 3.26 -9.66 -5.79
C TRP A 47 4.19 -8.56 -6.32
N GLN A 48 5.44 -8.90 -6.63
CA GLN A 48 6.46 -7.89 -6.96
C GLN A 48 6.08 -7.08 -8.19
N ARG A 49 5.65 -7.77 -9.26
CA ARG A 49 5.26 -7.14 -10.52
C ARG A 49 3.97 -6.34 -10.40
N ALA A 50 3.00 -6.86 -9.65
CA ALA A 50 1.75 -6.15 -9.39
C ALA A 50 2.00 -4.84 -8.62
N VAL A 51 2.87 -4.85 -7.61
CA VAL A 51 3.21 -3.66 -6.83
C VAL A 51 3.92 -2.61 -7.68
N SER A 52 4.97 -2.98 -8.42
CA SER A 52 5.70 -2.01 -9.24
C SER A 52 4.81 -1.40 -10.33
N THR A 53 3.98 -2.23 -10.97
CA THR A 53 3.04 -1.77 -12.00
C THR A 53 1.98 -0.83 -11.42
N TYR A 54 1.41 -1.17 -10.26
CA TYR A 54 0.35 -0.36 -9.65
C TYR A 54 0.89 0.96 -9.08
N ALA A 55 2.07 0.92 -8.45
CA ALA A 55 2.73 2.10 -7.88
C ALA A 55 3.41 2.98 -8.94
N GLY A 56 3.49 2.51 -10.20
CA GLY A 56 4.17 3.20 -11.29
C GLY A 56 5.69 3.29 -11.10
N THR A 57 6.29 2.28 -10.47
CA THR A 57 7.75 2.21 -10.23
C THR A 57 8.41 1.24 -11.22
N ALA A 58 9.70 1.45 -11.48
CA ALA A 58 10.47 0.61 -12.39
C ALA A 58 10.58 -0.83 -11.88
N ASP A 59 10.77 -0.99 -10.57
CA ASP A 59 10.91 -2.28 -9.91
C ASP A 59 10.44 -2.21 -8.45
N ILE A 60 10.63 -3.32 -7.72
CA ILE A 60 10.21 -3.44 -6.34
C ILE A 60 11.14 -2.69 -5.37
N ASP A 61 12.41 -2.50 -5.74
CA ASP A 61 13.39 -1.82 -4.90
C ASP A 61 13.12 -0.31 -4.88
N GLU A 62 12.79 0.27 -6.04
CA GLU A 62 12.29 1.64 -6.13
C GLU A 62 11.00 1.82 -5.33
N PHE A 63 10.08 0.84 -5.40
CA PHE A 63 8.89 0.88 -4.58
C PHE A 63 9.21 0.92 -3.08
N TYR A 64 10.09 0.04 -2.58
CA TYR A 64 10.44 0.01 -1.15
C TYR A 64 11.15 1.29 -0.71
N ARG A 65 12.03 1.86 -1.54
CA ARG A 65 12.67 3.16 -1.27
C ARG A 65 11.63 4.28 -1.09
N LEU A 66 10.72 4.42 -2.05
CA LEU A 66 9.66 5.44 -1.99
C LEU A 66 8.64 5.18 -0.87
N PHE A 67 8.51 3.92 -0.44
CA PHE A 67 7.67 3.53 0.68
C PHE A 67 8.34 3.88 2.02
N GLU A 68 9.64 3.67 2.16
CA GLU A 68 10.41 4.10 3.34
C GLU A 68 10.39 5.63 3.51
N GLU A 69 10.52 6.38 2.41
CA GLU A 69 10.35 7.84 2.43
C GLU A 69 8.96 8.24 2.97
N PHE A 70 7.92 7.49 2.56
CA PHE A 70 6.56 7.70 3.05
C PHE A 70 6.37 7.32 4.53
N LEU A 71 7.17 6.39 5.06
CA LEU A 71 7.16 6.02 6.47
C LEU A 71 7.93 6.99 7.39
N GLY A 72 8.72 7.90 6.81
CA GLY A 72 9.52 8.88 7.57
C GLY A 72 8.70 9.82 8.48
N PRO A 73 7.57 10.39 8.02
CA PRO A 73 6.71 11.24 8.84
C PRO A 73 6.01 10.48 9.99
N PRO A 74 5.53 11.15 11.06
CA PRO A 74 4.82 10.50 12.16
C PRO A 74 3.59 9.70 11.71
N LEU A 75 3.32 8.55 12.35
CA LEU A 75 2.19 7.67 12.04
C LEU A 75 0.84 8.40 11.94
N LYS A 76 0.61 9.42 12.78
CA LYS A 76 -0.61 10.23 12.71
C LYS A 76 -0.79 10.90 11.35
N GLN A 77 0.28 11.45 10.76
CA GLN A 77 0.24 12.07 9.43
C GLN A 77 0.02 11.03 8.33
N GLN A 78 0.61 9.84 8.48
CA GLN A 78 0.37 8.71 7.55
C GLN A 78 -1.10 8.25 7.60
N LEU A 79 -1.70 8.22 8.79
CA LEU A 79 -3.09 7.83 8.98
C LEU A 79 -4.09 8.94 8.60
N ASP A 80 -3.70 10.21 8.57
CA ASP A 80 -4.57 11.28 8.10
C ASP A 80 -4.98 11.11 6.63
N LEU A 81 -4.17 10.40 5.83
CA LEU A 81 -4.52 9.99 4.46
C LEU A 81 -5.72 9.04 4.40
N LEU A 82 -6.04 8.31 5.47
CA LEU A 82 -7.28 7.51 5.51
C LEU A 82 -8.52 8.37 5.34
N LYS A 83 -8.47 9.64 5.78
CA LYS A 83 -9.61 10.58 5.70
C LYS A 83 -9.83 11.07 4.26
N THR A 84 -8.86 10.90 3.37
CA THR A 84 -8.97 11.29 1.97
C THR A 84 -9.43 10.13 1.09
N LEU A 85 -9.49 8.91 1.62
CA LEU A 85 -9.96 7.75 0.88
C LEU A 85 -11.48 7.81 0.75
N LYS A 86 -11.97 7.44 -0.42
CA LYS A 86 -13.40 7.25 -0.65
C LYS A 86 -13.72 5.77 -0.43
N ASP A 87 -14.65 5.51 0.48
CA ASP A 87 -15.39 4.26 0.42
C ASP A 87 -16.21 4.30 -0.86
N GLY A 88 -15.95 3.34 -1.74
CA GLY A 88 -16.83 3.06 -2.88
C GLY A 88 -18.15 2.52 -2.37
N SER A 89 -18.96 3.38 -1.72
CA SER A 89 -20.36 3.11 -1.45
C SER A 89 -21.08 3.05 -2.79
N ARG A 90 -21.30 1.83 -3.25
CA ARG A 90 -22.46 1.51 -4.06
C ARG A 90 -23.69 1.44 -3.17
#